data_AF-Q8GTV3-F1
#
_entry.id   AF-Q8GTV3-F1
#
_cell.length_a   1.000
_cell.length_b   1.000
_cell.length_c   1.000
_cell.angle_alpha   90.00
_cell.angle_beta   90.00
_cell.angle_gamma   90.00
#
_symmetry.space_group_name_H-M   'P 1'
#
loop_
_entity.id
_entity.type
_entity.pdbx_description
1 polymer ?
#
loop_
_entity_poly.entity_id
_entity_poly.type
_entity_poly.pdbx_seq_one_letter_code
_entity_poly.pdbx_strand_id
1 'polypeptide(L)' 'REFLLQVQNLARERGHKCPTKVTNQVFRYAKEAGA' A
#
# COMPACT_ATOMS: atom_id res chain seq x y z
N ARG A 1 10.41 -0.91 0.27
CA ARG A 1 9.58 -1.88 -0.50
C ARG A 1 8.48 -2.50 0.36
N GLU A 2 8.63 -2.54 1.67
CA GLU A 2 7.69 -3.16 2.63
C GLU A 2 6.28 -2.57 2.60
N PHE A 3 6.15 -1.24 2.63
CA PHE A 3 4.83 -0.58 2.53
C PHE A 3 4.06 -0.88 1.24
N LEU A 4 4.76 -1.07 0.12
CA LEU A 4 4.11 -1.46 -1.13
C LEU A 4 3.47 -2.85 -0.99
N LEU A 5 4.15 -3.81 -0.36
CA LEU A 5 3.63 -5.15 -0.14
C LEU A 5 2.44 -5.16 0.82
N GLN A 6 2.50 -4.37 1.89
CA GLN A 6 1.38 -4.23 2.84
C GLN A 6 0.14 -3.66 2.16
N VAL A 7 0.30 -2.58 1.37
CA VAL A 7 -0.80 -2.00 0.60
C VAL A 7 -1.33 -2.97 -0.46
N GLN A 8 -0.46 -3.76 -1.09
CA GLN A 8 -0.87 -4.81 -2.04
C GLN A 8 -1.66 -5.94 -1.38
N ASN A 9 -1.29 -6.38 -0.18
CA ASN A 9 -2.03 -7.38 0.60
C ASN A 9 -3.42 -6.84 0.95
N LEU A 10 -3.49 -5.62 1.50
CA LEU A 10 -4.74 -4.96 1.85
C LEU A 10 -5.67 -4.77 0.64
N ALA A 11 -5.12 -4.36 -0.51
CA ALA A 11 -5.88 -4.20 -1.74
C ALA A 11 -6.46 -5.54 -2.22
N ARG A 12 -5.70 -6.64 -2.14
CA ARG A 12 -6.17 -7.98 -2.50
C ARG A 12 -7.27 -8.48 -1.57
N GLU A 13 -7.10 -8.34 -0.26
CA GLU A 13 -8.09 -8.76 0.74
C GLU A 13 -9.44 -8.05 0.56
N ARG A 14 -9.41 -6.76 0.21
CA ARG A 14 -10.61 -5.96 -0.01
C ARG A 14 -11.19 -6.07 -1.44
N GLY A 15 -10.52 -6.78 -2.35
CA GLY A 15 -10.93 -6.87 -3.76
C GLY A 15 -10.72 -5.57 -4.56
N HIS A 16 -9.87 -4.65 -4.09
CA HIS A 16 -9.53 -3.42 -4.80
C HIS A 16 -8.38 -3.65 -5.79
N LYS A 17 -8.24 -2.72 -6.75
CA LYS A 17 -7.11 -2.73 -7.68
C LYS A 17 -5.77 -2.68 -6.93
N CYS A 18 -4.98 -3.74 -7.09
CA CYS A 18 -3.68 -3.88 -6.47
C CYS A 18 -2.62 -3.01 -7.17
N PRO A 19 -1.89 -2.13 -6.45
CA PRO A 19 -0.87 -1.28 -7.06
C PRO A 19 0.41 -2.08 -7.40
N THR A 20 0.98 -1.90 -8.59
CA THR A 20 2.21 -2.61 -9.02
C THR A 20 3.48 -1.77 -8.87
N LYS A 21 3.33 -0.46 -8.66
CA LYS A 21 4.41 0.49 -8.40
C LYS A 21 4.11 1.23 -7.10
N VAL A 22 5.11 1.92 -6.54
CA VAL A 22 4.88 2.83 -5.42
C VAL A 22 3.97 3.97 -5.90
N THR A 23 2.87 4.19 -5.20
CA THR A 23 1.89 5.24 -5.49
C THR A 23 1.76 6.19 -4.30
N ASN A 24 1.07 7.32 -4.46
CA ASN A 24 0.78 8.24 -3.36
C ASN A 24 0.01 7.57 -2.20
N GLN A 25 -0.74 6.50 -2.47
CA GLN A 25 -1.37 5.71 -1.42
C GLN A 25 -0.34 5.02 -0.53
N VAL A 26 0.74 4.51 -1.11
CA VAL A 26 1.84 3.88 -0.36
C VAL A 26 2.57 4.91 0.51
N PHE A 27 2.79 6.13 0.00
CA PHE A 27 3.39 7.22 0.79
C PHE A 27 2.49 7.67 1.94
N ARG A 28 1.18 7.83 1.70
CA ARG A 28 0.22 8.17 2.76
C ARG A 28 0.16 7.08 3.83
N TYR A 29 0.12 5.81 3.42
CA TYR A 29 0.12 4.68 4.32
C TYR A 29 1.38 4.63 5.18
N ALA A 30 2.56 4.86 4.61
CA ALA A 30 3.82 4.93 5.36
C ALA A 30 3.80 6.07 6.40
N LYS A 31 3.31 7.26 6.00
CA LYS A 31 3.17 8.41 6.90
C LYS A 31 2.22 8.12 8.07
N GLU A 32 1.07 7.49 7.79
CA GLU A 32 0.10 7.07 8.81
C GLU A 32 0.67 6.00 9.74
N ALA A 33 1.53 5.12 9.23
CA ALA A 33 2.22 4.09 10.00
C ALA A 33 3.41 4.62 10.83
N GLY A 34 3.72 5.91 10.75
CA GLY A 34 4.80 6.55 11.54
C GLY A 34 6.21 6.29 11.00
N ALA A 35 6.35 6.02 9.69
CA ALA A 35 7.63 5.79 9.01
C ALA A 35 8.06 6.95 8.12
#